data_AF-A0A2E7L3N6-F1
#
_entry.id   AF-A0A2E7L3N6-F1
#
_cell.length_a   1.000
_cell.length_b   1.000
_cell.length_c   1.000
_cell.angle_alpha   90.00
_cell.angle_beta   90.00
_cell.angle_gamma   90.00
#
_symmetry.space_group_name_H-M   'P 1'
#
loop_
_entity.id
_entity.type
_entity.pdbx_description
1 polymer ?
#
loop_
_entity_poly.entity_id
_entity_poly.type
_entity_poly.pdbx_seq_one_letter_code
_entity_poly.pdbx_strand_id
1 'polypeptide(L)'
;MPGKPWNAKEKKLLRRQVMTEARLLAEVRLDGRTLNAIRSQVTRMALVEKRASRKKWSVEERRRLRKLQSEGFTPREIHEFDLLGGPVRTRWSITKQWGRMKLANRRRSRLMKKKRVWTAGEQRKFKAYLRRHSRTQTPEEIGKVWAVARSTVARWQNALGLKVPREAVVKMVYSQRKQSAARKRIQRASKRMWEVRRAAHEKELLEQRKELRHRDPPVSEQVCTDCRRSWPKRRSFFHIREKKISMGTSRYYKHRCVLCENARRRHNDRKRRKARTPKT
;
A
#
# COMPACT_ATOMS: atom_id res chain seq x y z
N MET A 1 13.43 -21.65 18.91
CA MET A 1 14.41 -21.08 19.86
C MET A 1 15.73 -20.76 19.16
N PRO A 2 16.12 -19.48 19.04
CA PRO A 2 17.51 -19.09 18.77
C PRO A 2 18.35 -19.30 20.05
N GLY A 3 19.45 -20.05 19.99
CA GLY A 3 20.44 -20.09 21.09
C GLY A 3 20.95 -21.47 21.54
N LYS A 4 20.30 -22.59 21.18
CA LYS A 4 20.79 -23.93 21.59
C LYS A 4 22.21 -24.19 21.02
N PRO A 5 23.21 -24.54 21.84
CA PRO A 5 24.57 -24.81 21.35
C PRO A 5 24.58 -26.04 20.42
N TRP A 6 25.47 -26.05 19.43
CA TRP A 6 25.60 -27.16 18.47
C TRP A 6 26.43 -28.29 19.06
N ASN A 7 25.83 -29.48 19.19
CA ASN A 7 26.50 -30.67 19.68
C ASN A 7 27.43 -31.25 18.59
N ALA A 8 28.51 -31.94 18.99
CA ALA A 8 29.44 -32.61 18.09
C ALA A 8 28.74 -33.63 17.18
N LYS A 9 27.77 -34.39 17.71
CA LYS A 9 26.96 -35.35 16.95
C LYS A 9 26.15 -34.66 15.84
N GLU A 10 25.50 -33.53 16.16
CA GLU A 10 24.74 -32.73 15.19
C GLU A 10 25.65 -32.17 14.08
N LYS A 11 26.86 -31.69 14.43
CA LYS A 11 27.83 -31.19 13.45
C LYS A 11 28.35 -32.29 12.53
N LYS A 12 28.60 -33.51 13.06
CA LYS A 12 29.04 -34.67 12.27
C LYS A 12 27.96 -35.11 11.28
N LEU A 13 26.70 -35.20 11.74
CA LEU A 13 25.55 -35.53 10.91
C LEU A 13 25.34 -34.48 9.80
N LEU A 14 25.44 -33.19 10.15
CA LEU A 14 25.35 -32.09 9.19
C LEU A 14 26.44 -32.17 8.11
N ARG A 15 27.68 -32.47 8.50
CA ARG A 15 28.79 -32.65 7.55
C ARG A 15 28.54 -33.84 6.62
N ARG A 16 28.08 -34.98 7.14
CA ARG A 16 27.73 -36.16 6.35
C ARG A 16 26.63 -35.83 5.32
N GLN A 17 25.52 -35.24 5.76
CA GLN A 17 24.39 -34.94 4.87
C GLN A 17 24.74 -33.95 3.76
N VAL A 18 25.58 -32.95 4.05
CA VAL A 18 25.94 -31.89 3.08
C VAL A 18 27.10 -32.30 2.17
N MET A 19 28.15 -32.92 2.70
CA MET A 19 29.37 -33.23 1.93
C MET A 19 29.34 -34.64 1.32
N THR A 20 28.88 -35.64 2.08
CA THR A 20 28.93 -37.05 1.66
C THR A 20 27.69 -37.44 0.88
N GLU A 21 26.51 -37.02 1.33
CA GLU A 21 25.23 -37.33 0.68
C GLU A 21 24.80 -36.26 -0.33
N ALA A 22 25.58 -35.19 -0.49
CA ALA A 22 25.32 -34.06 -1.41
C ALA A 22 23.90 -33.49 -1.34
N ARG A 23 23.20 -33.59 -0.19
CA ARG A 23 21.81 -33.15 -0.06
C ARG A 23 21.72 -31.63 -0.19
N LEU A 24 20.66 -31.17 -0.86
CA LEU A 24 20.34 -29.75 -0.91
C LEU A 24 20.06 -29.24 0.51
N LEU A 25 20.55 -28.04 0.85
CA LEU A 25 20.37 -27.45 2.19
C LEU A 25 18.90 -27.34 2.63
N ALA A 26 17.95 -27.32 1.70
CA ALA A 26 16.52 -27.30 1.99
C ALA A 26 15.99 -28.64 2.53
N GLU A 27 16.67 -29.75 2.22
CA GLU A 27 16.28 -31.12 2.54
C GLU A 27 17.02 -31.67 3.76
N VAL A 28 18.08 -30.99 4.20
CA VAL A 28 18.80 -31.29 5.42
C VAL A 28 17.86 -31.07 6.62
N ARG A 29 17.50 -32.17 7.28
CA ARG A 29 16.67 -32.19 8.49
C ARG A 29 17.52 -32.53 9.70
N LEU A 30 17.49 -31.65 10.70
CA LEU A 30 18.07 -31.86 12.02
C LEU A 30 17.02 -31.52 13.07
N ASP A 31 16.75 -32.45 13.98
CA ASP A 31 15.69 -32.32 14.96
C ASP A 31 15.88 -31.08 15.84
N GLY A 32 14.82 -30.29 15.96
CA GLY A 32 14.84 -29.04 16.73
C GLY A 32 15.66 -27.90 16.11
N ARG A 33 16.16 -28.04 14.87
CA ARG A 33 16.91 -26.98 14.17
C ARG A 33 16.11 -26.41 13.01
N THR A 34 15.99 -25.09 12.98
CA THR A 34 15.42 -24.38 11.82
C THR A 34 16.40 -24.39 10.64
N LEU A 35 15.88 -24.34 9.42
CA LEU A 35 16.65 -24.20 8.19
C LEU A 35 17.68 -23.06 8.24
N ASN A 36 17.34 -21.93 8.86
CA ASN A 36 18.27 -20.80 9.02
C ASN A 36 19.42 -21.09 9.97
N ALA A 37 19.19 -21.87 11.03
CA ALA A 37 20.23 -22.33 11.94
C ALA A 37 21.18 -23.28 11.20
N ILE A 38 20.63 -24.22 10.44
CA ILE A 38 21.38 -25.16 9.58
C ILE A 38 22.25 -24.38 8.59
N ARG A 39 21.67 -23.48 7.80
CA ARG A 39 22.41 -22.61 6.86
C ARG A 39 23.55 -21.85 7.53
N SER A 40 23.27 -21.24 8.68
CA SER A 40 24.28 -20.47 9.42
C SER A 40 25.43 -21.35 9.90
N GLN A 41 25.14 -22.55 10.38
CA GLN A 41 26.16 -23.49 10.86
C GLN A 41 26.98 -24.09 9.74
N VAL A 42 26.35 -24.46 8.62
CA VAL A 42 27.03 -24.89 7.39
C VAL A 42 28.02 -23.82 6.92
N THR A 43 27.62 -22.54 6.92
CA THR A 43 28.53 -21.43 6.58
C THR A 43 29.67 -21.28 7.60
N ARG A 44 29.42 -21.45 8.91
CA ARG A 44 30.49 -21.40 9.94
C ARG A 44 31.48 -22.55 9.80
N MET A 45 30.99 -23.74 9.44
CA MET A 45 31.80 -24.93 9.21
C MET A 45 32.46 -24.94 7.82
N ALA A 46 32.28 -23.89 7.03
CA ALA A 46 32.79 -23.75 5.66
C ALA A 46 32.41 -24.93 4.73
N LEU A 47 31.29 -25.60 4.98
CA LEU A 47 30.82 -26.73 4.15
C LEU A 47 30.13 -26.27 2.85
N VAL A 48 29.83 -24.98 2.76
CA VAL A 48 29.33 -24.32 1.55
C VAL A 48 30.13 -23.03 1.42
N GLU A 49 30.49 -22.68 0.19
CA GLU A 49 31.20 -21.45 -0.12
C GLU A 49 30.53 -20.27 0.62
N LYS A 50 31.34 -19.55 1.41
CA LYS A 50 30.90 -18.27 1.98
C LYS A 50 30.40 -17.43 0.82
N ARG A 51 29.17 -16.92 0.92
CA ARG A 51 28.61 -15.91 -0.01
C ARG A 51 29.75 -15.00 -0.46
N ALA A 52 30.03 -14.99 -1.78
CA ALA A 52 31.12 -14.24 -2.37
C ALA A 52 31.27 -12.89 -1.66
N SER A 53 32.50 -12.59 -1.22
CA SER A 53 32.80 -11.37 -0.48
C SER A 53 32.13 -10.19 -1.19
N ARG A 54 31.51 -9.27 -0.43
CA ARG A 54 30.89 -8.08 -1.02
C ARG A 54 31.99 -7.26 -1.68
N LYS A 55 32.26 -7.50 -2.96
CA LYS A 55 33.30 -6.84 -3.75
C LYS A 55 33.13 -5.33 -3.56
N LYS A 56 34.16 -4.64 -3.06
CA LYS A 56 34.10 -3.18 -2.88
C LYS A 56 34.01 -2.51 -4.25
N TRP A 57 33.29 -1.39 -4.34
CA TRP A 57 33.19 -0.63 -5.60
C TRP A 57 34.45 0.19 -5.82
N SER A 58 35.18 -0.05 -6.91
CA SER A 58 36.35 0.73 -7.29
C SER A 58 35.95 2.16 -7.65
N VAL A 59 36.94 3.05 -7.75
CA VAL A 59 36.71 4.44 -8.17
C VAL A 59 36.34 4.47 -9.66
N GLU A 60 36.97 3.61 -10.46
CA GLU A 60 36.74 3.48 -11.91
C GLU A 60 35.35 2.94 -12.23
N GLU A 61 34.91 1.86 -11.56
CA GLU A 61 33.55 1.33 -11.71
C GLU A 61 32.51 2.42 -11.41
N ARG A 62 32.76 3.24 -10.37
CA ARG A 62 31.90 4.37 -10.03
C ARG A 62 31.95 5.46 -11.11
N ARG A 63 33.11 5.76 -11.69
CA ARG A 63 33.24 6.75 -12.77
C ARG A 63 32.48 6.28 -14.02
N ARG A 64 32.67 5.00 -14.39
CA ARG A 64 31.98 4.34 -15.51
C ARG A 64 30.47 4.35 -15.32
N LEU A 65 29.98 4.02 -14.12
CA LEU A 65 28.55 4.06 -13.79
C LEU A 65 27.91 5.45 -14.03
N ARG A 66 28.65 6.55 -13.80
CA ARG A 66 28.15 7.90 -14.10
C ARG A 66 28.13 8.17 -15.61
N LYS A 67 29.17 7.76 -16.32
CA LYS A 67 29.27 7.92 -17.78
C LYS A 67 28.12 7.18 -18.49
N LEU A 68 27.89 5.92 -18.12
CA LEU A 68 26.77 5.13 -18.65
C LEU A 68 25.41 5.78 -18.34
N GLN A 69 25.27 6.43 -17.18
CA GLN A 69 24.05 7.16 -16.86
C GLN A 69 23.86 8.42 -17.72
N SER A 70 24.93 9.17 -18.02
CA SER A 70 24.84 10.31 -18.95
C SER A 70 24.54 9.87 -20.39
N GLU A 71 24.96 8.66 -20.76
CA GLU A 71 24.64 8.03 -22.05
C GLU A 71 23.22 7.43 -22.09
N GLY A 72 22.44 7.53 -21.00
CA GLY A 72 21.03 7.13 -20.96
C GLY A 72 20.77 5.69 -20.50
N PHE A 73 21.81 4.90 -20.22
CA PHE A 73 21.63 3.51 -19.81
C PHE A 73 21.02 3.37 -18.41
N THR A 74 20.15 2.39 -18.25
CA THR A 74 19.53 2.00 -16.98
C THR A 74 20.36 0.92 -16.26
N PRO A 75 20.21 0.75 -14.93
CA PRO A 75 20.85 -0.34 -14.20
C PRO A 75 20.53 -1.76 -14.70
N ARG A 76 19.44 -1.91 -15.46
CA ARG A 76 19.06 -3.18 -16.08
C ARG A 76 19.95 -3.43 -17.30
N GLU A 77 19.97 -2.50 -18.24
CA GLU A 77 20.75 -2.60 -19.48
C GLU A 77 22.25 -2.73 -19.18
N ILE A 78 22.76 -2.02 -18.18
CA ILE A 78 24.17 -2.12 -17.77
C ILE A 78 24.53 -3.51 -17.26
N HIS A 79 23.59 -4.21 -16.61
CA HIS A 79 23.80 -5.57 -16.17
C HIS A 79 23.68 -6.56 -17.33
N GLU A 80 22.68 -6.35 -18.20
CA GLU A 80 22.34 -7.21 -19.32
C GLU A 80 23.44 -7.21 -20.39
N PHE A 81 24.07 -6.05 -20.64
CA PHE A 81 25.17 -5.87 -21.59
C PHE A 81 26.56 -5.81 -20.92
N ASP A 82 26.66 -6.12 -19.62
CA ASP A 82 27.90 -6.10 -18.82
C ASP A 82 28.79 -4.85 -19.00
N LEU A 83 28.19 -3.66 -19.10
CA LEU A 83 28.86 -2.41 -19.52
C LEU A 83 29.84 -1.81 -18.49
N LEU A 84 29.91 -2.40 -17.29
CA LEU A 84 30.81 -1.96 -16.21
C LEU A 84 32.22 -2.56 -16.32
N GLY A 85 32.40 -3.58 -17.15
CA GLY A 85 33.62 -4.38 -17.18
C GLY A 85 33.78 -5.28 -15.95
N GLY A 86 34.90 -5.99 -15.89
CA GLY A 86 35.19 -6.91 -14.80
C GLY A 86 35.39 -6.21 -13.44
N PRO A 87 34.98 -6.82 -12.31
CA PRO A 87 34.19 -8.05 -12.16
C PRO A 87 32.68 -7.84 -12.28
N VAL A 88 31.99 -8.78 -12.94
CA VAL A 88 30.53 -8.78 -13.15
C VAL A 88 29.77 -8.46 -11.86
N ARG A 89 28.97 -7.40 -11.92
CA ARG A 89 28.13 -6.94 -10.79
C ARG A 89 26.69 -7.35 -11.04
N THR A 90 26.04 -7.86 -10.00
CA THR A 90 24.61 -8.16 -10.09
C THR A 90 23.79 -6.89 -10.30
N ARG A 91 22.68 -6.98 -11.05
CA ARG A 91 21.70 -5.90 -11.23
C ARG A 91 21.33 -5.20 -9.90
N TRP A 92 21.17 -5.97 -8.83
CA TRP A 92 20.85 -5.44 -7.51
C TRP A 92 21.98 -4.59 -6.93
N SER A 93 23.24 -5.04 -7.04
CA SER A 93 24.42 -4.28 -6.62
C SER A 93 24.52 -2.96 -7.38
N ILE A 94 24.37 -3.02 -8.71
CA ILE A 94 24.37 -1.86 -9.61
C ILE A 94 23.28 -0.89 -9.17
N THR A 95 22.03 -1.35 -9.06
CA THR A 95 20.88 -0.53 -8.65
C THR A 95 21.08 0.13 -7.27
N LYS A 96 21.68 -0.59 -6.31
CA LYS A 96 21.99 -0.04 -4.98
C LYS A 96 23.05 1.05 -5.07
N GLN A 97 24.12 0.81 -5.82
CA GLN A 97 25.19 1.78 -5.99
C GLN A 97 24.73 3.01 -6.76
N TRP A 98 23.96 2.82 -7.83
CA TRP A 98 23.28 3.85 -8.60
C TRP A 98 22.43 4.76 -7.70
N GLY A 99 21.72 4.17 -6.74
CA GLY A 99 20.98 4.92 -5.72
C GLY A 99 21.87 5.68 -4.72
N ARG A 100 22.96 5.08 -4.25
CA ARG A 100 23.93 5.72 -3.32
C ARG A 100 24.65 6.89 -3.97
N MET A 101 25.01 6.73 -5.24
CA MET A 101 25.63 7.75 -6.09
C MET A 101 24.64 8.77 -6.62
N LYS A 102 23.36 8.69 -6.23
CA LYS A 102 22.33 9.67 -6.55
C LYS A 102 22.00 9.78 -8.05
N LEU A 103 22.27 8.73 -8.83
CA LEU A 103 22.10 8.68 -10.29
C LEU A 103 20.66 8.32 -10.74
N ALA A 104 19.85 7.65 -9.90
CA ALA A 104 18.53 7.14 -10.32
C ALA A 104 17.44 8.22 -10.38
N ASN A 105 17.53 9.23 -9.50
CA ASN A 105 16.43 10.16 -9.30
C ASN A 105 16.89 11.41 -8.55
N ARG A 106 16.86 12.57 -9.22
CA ARG A 106 17.16 13.88 -8.63
C ARG A 106 16.31 14.14 -7.38
N ARG A 107 15.04 13.72 -7.35
CA ARG A 107 14.14 13.86 -6.19
C ARG A 107 14.60 13.01 -5.00
N ARG A 108 14.99 11.75 -5.24
CA ARG A 108 15.54 10.87 -4.18
C ARG A 108 16.88 11.39 -3.65
N SER A 109 17.72 11.91 -4.55
CA SER A 109 18.99 12.56 -4.20
C SER A 109 18.79 13.79 -3.30
N ARG A 110 17.85 14.67 -3.65
CA ARG A 110 17.44 15.82 -2.82
C ARG A 110 16.88 15.39 -1.46
N LEU A 111 16.06 14.34 -1.42
CA LEU A 111 15.54 13.78 -0.16
C LEU A 111 16.66 13.21 0.73
N MET A 112 17.70 12.61 0.14
CA MET A 112 18.87 12.14 0.89
C MET A 112 19.78 13.28 1.37
N LYS A 113 19.84 14.42 0.65
CA LYS A 113 20.52 15.64 1.14
C LYS A 113 19.81 16.21 2.38
N LYS A 114 18.47 16.17 2.42
CA LYS A 114 17.66 16.63 3.57
C LYS A 114 17.57 15.62 4.72
N LYS A 115 18.31 14.51 4.66
CA LYS A 115 18.27 13.50 5.72
C LYS A 115 19.07 14.03 6.92
N ARG A 116 18.44 14.08 8.10
CA ARG A 116 19.13 14.40 9.36
C ARG A 116 20.38 13.53 9.53
N VAL A 117 21.50 14.19 9.69
CA VAL A 117 22.76 13.60 10.14
C VAL A 117 22.71 13.63 11.67
N TRP A 118 23.04 12.51 12.30
CA TRP A 118 23.05 12.41 13.76
C TRP A 118 24.41 12.86 14.27
N THR A 119 24.44 13.78 15.22
CA THR A 119 25.68 14.14 15.92
C THR A 119 26.02 13.11 17.00
N ALA A 120 27.25 13.20 17.55
CA ALA A 120 27.67 12.36 18.66
C ALA A 120 26.71 12.53 19.85
N GLY A 121 26.22 11.43 20.44
CA GLY A 121 25.30 11.46 21.59
C GLY A 121 23.81 11.64 21.27
N GLU A 122 23.43 12.26 20.14
CA GLU A 122 22.01 12.41 19.77
C GLU A 122 21.29 11.07 19.59
N GLN A 123 21.99 10.07 19.05
CA GLN A 123 21.42 8.73 18.91
C GLN A 123 21.05 8.14 20.27
N ARG A 124 21.83 8.41 21.32
CA ARG A 124 21.54 7.93 22.68
C ARG A 124 20.29 8.63 23.21
N LYS A 125 20.19 9.95 23.07
CA LYS A 125 19.00 10.74 23.42
C LYS A 125 17.76 10.24 22.66
N PHE A 126 17.89 9.96 21.36
CA PHE A 126 16.80 9.43 20.55
C PHE A 126 16.34 8.04 21.00
N LYS A 127 17.27 7.11 21.29
CA LYS A 127 16.93 5.79 21.84
C LYS A 127 16.20 5.91 23.18
N ALA A 128 16.66 6.78 24.07
CA ALA A 128 16.00 7.04 25.34
C ALA A 128 14.58 7.59 25.14
N TYR A 129 14.41 8.55 24.25
CA TYR A 129 13.11 9.10 23.87
C TYR A 129 12.17 8.02 23.32
N LEU A 130 12.66 7.15 22.43
CA LEU A 130 11.88 6.03 21.89
C LEU A 130 11.40 5.08 22.99
N ARG A 131 12.23 4.76 23.99
CA ARG A 131 11.82 3.90 25.11
C ARG A 131 10.68 4.52 25.91
N ARG A 132 10.74 5.83 26.16
CA ARG A 132 9.72 6.55 26.94
C ARG A 132 8.40 6.72 26.18
N HIS A 133 8.46 7.02 24.88
CA HIS A 133 7.29 7.52 24.14
C HIS A 133 6.74 6.58 23.06
N SER A 134 7.38 5.46 22.75
CA SER A 134 6.90 4.57 21.66
C SER A 134 5.51 3.97 21.93
N ARG A 135 5.09 3.87 23.20
CA ARG A 135 3.76 3.35 23.59
C ARG A 135 2.66 4.40 23.52
N THR A 136 2.99 5.69 23.59
CA THR A 136 2.01 6.78 23.67
C THR A 136 1.95 7.63 22.41
N GLN A 137 3.04 7.68 21.64
CA GLN A 137 3.15 8.48 20.43
C GLN A 137 3.29 7.58 19.19
N THR A 138 2.64 7.99 18.11
CA THR A 138 2.78 7.33 16.82
C THR A 138 4.16 7.60 16.22
N PRO A 139 4.67 6.72 15.33
CA PRO A 139 5.95 6.94 14.64
C PRO A 139 6.00 8.23 13.81
N GLU A 140 4.84 8.76 13.42
CA GLU A 140 4.72 10.02 12.69
C GLU A 140 4.90 11.23 13.61
N GLU A 141 4.34 11.20 14.83
CA GLU A 141 4.52 12.26 15.83
C GLU A 141 5.97 12.34 16.29
N ILE A 142 6.55 11.19 16.66
CA ILE A 142 7.96 11.11 17.04
C ILE A 142 8.85 11.63 15.90
N GLY A 143 8.49 11.31 14.65
CA GLY A 143 9.19 11.79 13.47
C GLY A 143 9.15 13.32 13.32
N LYS A 144 8.02 13.96 13.66
CA LYS A 144 7.90 15.42 13.65
C LYS A 144 8.76 16.07 14.73
N VAL A 145 8.68 15.57 15.97
CA VAL A 145 9.46 16.10 17.11
C VAL A 145 10.97 16.05 16.82
N TRP A 146 11.44 14.94 16.23
CA TRP A 146 12.85 14.74 15.94
C TRP A 146 13.27 15.13 14.51
N ALA A 147 12.38 15.73 13.71
CA ALA A 147 12.64 16.04 12.30
C ALA A 147 13.23 14.86 11.51
N VAL A 148 12.76 13.64 11.79
CA VAL A 148 13.19 12.40 11.12
C VAL A 148 12.01 11.76 10.40
N ALA A 149 12.30 11.10 9.27
CA ALA A 149 11.27 10.39 8.53
C ALA A 149 10.64 9.28 9.39
N ARG A 150 9.32 9.11 9.28
CA ARG A 150 8.54 8.02 9.94
C ARG A 150 9.21 6.64 9.79
N SER A 151 9.74 6.33 8.61
CA SER A 151 10.41 5.05 8.33
C SER A 151 11.68 4.86 9.15
N THR A 152 12.37 5.95 9.49
CA THR A 152 13.53 5.91 10.39
C THR A 152 13.07 5.56 11.80
N VAL A 153 12.06 6.26 12.33
CA VAL A 153 11.49 5.95 13.65
C VAL A 153 11.08 4.48 13.75
N ALA A 154 10.28 4.00 12.78
CA ALA A 154 9.79 2.62 12.76
C ALA A 154 10.94 1.60 12.71
N ARG A 155 12.01 1.87 11.94
CA ARG A 155 13.19 1.01 11.89
C ARG A 155 13.88 0.91 13.25
N TRP A 156 14.03 2.03 13.97
CA TRP A 156 14.66 2.04 15.28
C TRP A 156 13.77 1.39 16.35
N GLN A 157 12.46 1.60 16.31
CA GLN A 157 11.51 0.88 17.17
C GLN A 157 11.59 -0.63 16.96
N ASN A 158 11.65 -1.10 15.70
CA ASN A 158 11.86 -2.53 15.40
C ASN A 158 13.16 -3.06 15.99
N ALA A 159 14.27 -2.33 15.78
CA ALA A 159 15.59 -2.76 16.25
C ALA A 159 15.67 -2.83 17.78
N LEU A 160 14.86 -2.03 18.49
CA LEU A 160 14.80 -1.99 19.96
C LEU A 160 13.68 -2.86 20.55
N GLY A 161 12.89 -3.56 19.72
CA GLY A 161 11.73 -4.33 20.19
C GLY A 161 10.57 -3.47 20.73
N LEU A 162 10.53 -2.18 20.40
CA LEU A 162 9.54 -1.20 20.89
C LEU A 162 8.34 -1.01 19.95
N LYS A 163 8.22 -1.83 18.91
CA LYS A 163 7.16 -1.66 17.92
C LYS A 163 5.80 -2.02 18.53
N VAL A 164 4.93 -1.02 18.59
CA VAL A 164 3.53 -1.19 18.99
C VAL A 164 2.73 -1.85 17.85
N PRO A 165 1.83 -2.80 18.14
CA PRO A 165 0.95 -3.40 17.14
C PRO A 165 0.06 -2.34 16.48
N ARG A 166 -0.31 -2.58 15.22
CA ARG A 166 -1.09 -1.63 14.41
C ARG A 166 -2.40 -1.24 15.08
N GLU A 167 -3.08 -2.17 15.74
CA GLU A 167 -4.37 -1.94 16.40
C GLU A 167 -4.25 -0.91 17.52
N ALA A 168 -3.23 -1.02 18.37
CA ALA A 168 -2.97 -0.03 19.40
C ALA A 168 -2.59 1.33 18.79
N VAL A 169 -1.77 1.36 17.73
CA VAL A 169 -1.44 2.61 17.01
C VAL A 169 -2.68 3.28 16.41
N VAL A 170 -3.65 2.51 15.93
CA VAL A 170 -4.93 3.02 15.40
C VAL A 170 -5.78 3.68 16.49
N LYS A 171 -5.71 3.17 17.72
CA LYS A 171 -6.41 3.72 18.88
C LYS A 171 -5.74 4.99 19.45
N MET A 172 -4.50 5.31 19.06
CA MET A 172 -3.83 6.54 19.51
C MET A 172 -4.51 7.80 18.99
N VAL A 173 -4.53 8.85 19.81
CA VAL A 173 -5.20 10.15 19.54
C VAL A 173 -4.83 10.72 18.18
N TYR A 174 -3.54 10.75 17.84
CA TYR A 174 -3.09 11.29 16.56
C TYR A 174 -3.57 10.48 15.37
N SER A 175 -3.57 9.14 15.48
CA SER A 175 -4.07 8.25 14.43
C SER A 175 -5.57 8.43 14.23
N GLN A 176 -6.33 8.54 15.33
CA GLN A 176 -7.77 8.83 15.27
C GLN A 176 -8.06 10.18 14.63
N ARG A 177 -7.35 11.25 15.03
CA ARG A 177 -7.47 12.59 14.41
C ARG A 177 -7.17 12.55 12.92
N LYS A 178 -6.09 11.87 12.52
CA LYS A 178 -5.71 11.68 11.11
C LYS A 178 -6.76 10.91 10.33
N GLN A 179 -7.30 9.82 10.90
CA GLN A 179 -8.36 9.03 10.28
C GLN A 179 -9.66 9.83 10.15
N SER A 180 -10.04 10.60 11.17
CA SER A 180 -11.20 11.49 11.13
C SER A 180 -11.06 12.54 10.02
N ALA A 181 -9.89 13.20 9.94
CA ALA A 181 -9.61 14.17 8.87
C ALA A 181 -9.66 13.52 7.47
N ALA A 182 -9.08 12.32 7.32
CA ALA A 182 -9.15 11.56 6.07
C ALA A 182 -10.60 11.18 5.71
N ARG A 183 -11.40 10.69 6.67
CA ARG A 183 -12.82 10.38 6.48
C ARG A 183 -13.61 11.61 6.05
N LYS A 184 -13.42 12.76 6.70
CA LYS A 184 -14.05 14.04 6.30
C LYS A 184 -13.68 14.41 4.87
N ARG A 185 -12.40 14.26 4.47
CA ARG A 185 -11.94 14.53 3.10
C ARG A 185 -12.60 13.58 2.08
N ILE A 186 -12.64 12.29 2.37
CA ILE A 186 -13.28 11.28 1.52
C ILE A 186 -14.79 11.57 1.38
N GLN A 187 -15.46 11.92 2.47
CA GLN A 187 -16.88 12.29 2.43
C GLN A 187 -17.14 13.51 1.55
N ARG A 188 -16.32 14.56 1.66
CA ARG A 188 -16.41 15.75 0.79
C ARG A 188 -16.18 15.38 -0.68
N ALA A 189 -15.15 14.61 -0.98
CA ALA A 189 -14.86 14.16 -2.35
C ALA A 189 -15.99 13.29 -2.91
N SER A 190 -16.52 12.35 -2.12
CA SER A 190 -17.64 11.50 -2.51
C SER A 190 -18.93 12.29 -2.76
N LYS A 191 -19.20 13.34 -1.96
CA LYS A 191 -20.33 14.26 -2.18
C LYS A 191 -20.17 14.99 -3.52
N ARG A 192 -19.01 15.60 -3.78
CA ARG A 192 -18.73 16.31 -5.05
C ARG A 192 -18.85 15.38 -6.26
N MET A 193 -18.21 14.22 -6.21
CA MET A 193 -18.28 13.21 -7.28
C MET A 193 -19.71 12.78 -7.57
N TRP A 194 -20.56 12.71 -6.54
CA TRP A 194 -21.96 12.40 -6.74
C TRP A 194 -22.73 13.53 -7.40
N GLU A 195 -22.52 14.78 -6.98
CA GLU A 195 -23.15 15.95 -7.59
C GLU A 195 -22.82 16.03 -9.08
N VAL A 196 -21.54 15.83 -9.44
CA VAL A 196 -21.09 15.77 -10.84
C VAL A 196 -21.78 14.64 -11.60
N ARG A 197 -21.78 13.40 -11.07
CA ARG A 197 -22.45 12.27 -11.74
C ARG A 197 -23.96 12.46 -11.84
N ARG A 198 -24.58 13.09 -10.85
CA ARG A 198 -26.01 13.39 -10.85
C ARG A 198 -26.34 14.39 -11.95
N ALA A 199 -25.57 15.48 -12.06
CA ALA A 199 -25.76 16.49 -13.09
C ALA A 199 -25.55 15.91 -14.50
N ALA A 200 -24.51 15.10 -14.70
CA ALA A 200 -24.26 14.41 -15.96
C ALA A 200 -25.40 13.47 -16.36
N HIS A 201 -25.89 12.65 -15.42
CA HIS A 201 -27.02 11.75 -15.68
C HIS A 201 -28.34 12.51 -15.90
N GLU A 202 -28.54 13.64 -15.23
CA GLU A 202 -29.69 14.50 -15.50
C GLU A 202 -29.64 15.09 -16.92
N LYS A 203 -28.46 15.53 -17.38
CA LYS A 203 -28.25 16.00 -18.75
C LYS A 203 -28.55 14.90 -19.78
N GLU A 204 -28.03 13.69 -19.55
CA GLU A 204 -28.28 12.52 -20.39
C GLU A 204 -29.79 12.19 -20.49
N LEU A 205 -30.50 12.19 -19.35
CA LEU A 205 -31.95 11.98 -19.36
C LEU A 205 -32.71 13.09 -20.09
N LEU A 206 -32.25 14.34 -20.00
CA LEU A 206 -32.86 15.44 -20.74
C LEU A 206 -32.65 15.30 -22.25
N GLU A 207 -31.49 14.85 -22.69
CA GLU A 207 -31.19 14.54 -24.10
C GLU A 207 -32.05 13.37 -24.60
N GLN A 208 -32.08 12.24 -23.88
CA GLN A 208 -32.95 11.10 -24.20
C GLN A 208 -34.43 11.49 -24.25
N ARG A 209 -34.87 12.41 -23.37
CA ARG A 209 -36.24 12.93 -23.40
C ARG A 209 -36.53 13.69 -24.70
N LYS A 210 -35.59 14.52 -25.17
CA LYS A 210 -35.75 15.23 -26.45
C LYS A 210 -35.89 14.23 -27.60
N GLU A 211 -34.99 13.27 -27.70
CA GLU A 211 -35.02 12.23 -28.73
C GLU A 211 -36.34 11.44 -28.75
N LEU A 212 -36.82 11.03 -27.57
CA LEU A 212 -38.06 10.25 -27.47
C LEU A 212 -39.33 11.04 -27.76
N ARG A 213 -39.29 12.37 -27.67
CA ARG A 213 -40.42 13.25 -28.05
C ARG A 213 -40.59 13.37 -29.56
N HIS A 214 -39.50 13.22 -30.32
CA HIS A 214 -39.52 13.28 -31.79
C HIS A 214 -39.83 11.94 -32.46
N ARG A 215 -40.12 10.88 -31.68
CA ARG A 215 -40.50 9.57 -32.23
C ARG A 215 -42.00 9.49 -32.49
N ASP A 216 -42.35 8.78 -33.55
CA ASP A 216 -43.72 8.43 -33.91
C ASP A 216 -43.94 6.90 -33.74
N PRO A 217 -44.91 6.43 -32.92
CA PRO A 217 -45.82 7.21 -32.07
C PRO A 217 -45.14 7.80 -30.82
N PRO A 218 -45.65 8.93 -30.29
CA PRO A 218 -45.08 9.60 -29.12
C PRO A 218 -45.19 8.71 -27.88
N VAL A 219 -44.11 8.68 -27.09
CA VAL A 219 -44.07 7.91 -25.84
C VAL A 219 -44.94 8.58 -24.78
N SER A 220 -45.84 7.83 -24.15
CA SER A 220 -46.64 8.33 -23.02
C SER A 220 -45.76 8.97 -21.94
N GLU A 221 -46.14 10.16 -21.47
CA GLU A 221 -45.43 10.86 -20.41
C GLU A 221 -46.04 10.56 -19.03
N GLN A 222 -45.23 10.70 -17.98
CA GLN A 222 -45.63 10.57 -16.60
C GLN A 222 -44.97 11.68 -15.77
N VAL A 223 -45.75 12.31 -14.89
CA VAL A 223 -45.26 13.38 -14.01
C VAL A 223 -44.63 12.80 -12.74
N CYS A 224 -43.43 13.25 -12.40
CA CYS A 224 -42.77 12.89 -11.14
C CYS A 224 -43.46 13.58 -9.95
N THR A 225 -43.82 12.82 -8.93
CA THR A 225 -44.42 13.34 -7.67
C THR A 225 -43.50 14.27 -6.88
N ASP A 226 -42.18 14.05 -6.91
CA ASP A 226 -41.23 14.83 -6.11
C ASP A 226 -40.79 16.12 -6.83
N CYS A 227 -40.40 16.05 -8.11
CA CYS A 227 -39.89 17.22 -8.85
C CYS A 227 -40.88 17.85 -9.83
N ARG A 228 -42.10 17.31 -9.94
CA ARG A 228 -43.19 17.77 -10.83
C ARG A 228 -42.86 17.86 -12.33
N ARG A 229 -41.67 17.44 -12.74
CA ARG A 229 -41.28 17.35 -14.15
C ARG A 229 -41.96 16.16 -14.83
N SER A 230 -42.39 16.38 -16.06
CA SER A 230 -42.88 15.34 -16.95
C SER A 230 -41.72 14.58 -17.61
N TRP A 231 -41.79 13.25 -17.59
CA TRP A 231 -40.79 12.36 -18.17
C TRP A 231 -41.45 11.24 -18.98
N PRO A 232 -40.81 10.72 -20.04
CA PRO A 232 -41.32 9.55 -20.76
C PRO A 232 -41.48 8.35 -19.82
N LYS A 233 -42.60 7.62 -19.91
CA LYS A 233 -42.94 6.45 -19.09
C LYS A 233 -42.12 5.22 -19.50
N ARG A 234 -40.80 5.29 -19.30
CA ARG A 234 -39.83 4.22 -19.58
C ARG A 234 -38.94 3.92 -18.38
N ARG A 235 -38.29 2.75 -18.42
CA ARG A 235 -37.34 2.27 -17.39
C ARG A 235 -36.17 3.23 -17.14
N SER A 236 -35.74 3.98 -18.15
CA SER A 236 -34.68 4.99 -18.03
C SER A 236 -35.07 6.13 -17.09
N PHE A 237 -36.35 6.50 -17.04
CA PHE A 237 -36.86 7.64 -16.28
C PHE A 237 -37.55 7.24 -14.97
N PHE A 238 -38.12 6.05 -14.90
CA PHE A 238 -38.82 5.53 -13.72
C PHE A 238 -38.40 4.11 -13.41
N HIS A 239 -38.12 3.84 -12.13
CA HIS A 239 -37.91 2.47 -11.68
C HIS A 239 -39.23 1.69 -11.71
N ILE A 240 -39.16 0.42 -12.10
CA ILE A 240 -40.28 -0.51 -12.00
C ILE A 240 -40.35 -1.04 -10.56
N ARG A 241 -41.57 -1.16 -10.05
CA ARG A 241 -41.89 -1.89 -8.82
C ARG A 241 -42.81 -3.05 -9.17
N GLU A 242 -42.54 -4.17 -8.53
CA GLU A 242 -43.38 -5.36 -8.60
C GLU A 242 -44.16 -5.45 -7.28
N LYS A 243 -45.46 -5.73 -7.38
CA LYS A 243 -46.34 -5.99 -6.24
C LYS A 243 -47.06 -7.30 -6.48
N LYS A 244 -46.94 -8.23 -5.53
CA LYS A 244 -47.75 -9.45 -5.52
C LYS A 244 -49.21 -9.07 -5.24
N ILE A 245 -50.11 -9.57 -6.07
CA ILE A 245 -51.56 -9.42 -5.97
C ILE A 245 -52.20 -10.82 -5.96
N SER A 246 -53.46 -10.94 -5.58
CA SER A 246 -54.18 -12.24 -5.52
C SER A 246 -54.13 -13.02 -6.84
N MET A 247 -54.13 -12.32 -7.98
CA MET A 247 -54.06 -12.93 -9.32
C MET A 247 -52.64 -13.00 -9.92
N GLY A 248 -51.57 -12.81 -9.15
CA GLY A 248 -50.19 -12.91 -9.63
C GLY A 248 -49.30 -11.72 -9.28
N THR A 249 -48.50 -11.21 -10.22
CA THR A 249 -47.56 -10.11 -9.97
C THR A 249 -47.85 -8.93 -10.88
N SER A 250 -48.22 -7.79 -10.30
CA SER A 250 -48.41 -6.53 -11.04
C SER A 250 -47.11 -5.74 -11.09
N ARG A 251 -46.74 -5.28 -12.29
CA ARG A 251 -45.58 -4.41 -12.53
C ARG A 251 -46.05 -3.00 -12.87
N TYR A 252 -45.57 -2.00 -12.14
CA TYR A 252 -45.87 -0.61 -12.42
C TYR A 252 -44.65 0.28 -12.26
N TYR A 253 -44.62 1.40 -12.99
CA TYR A 253 -43.61 2.43 -12.82
C TYR A 253 -43.87 3.20 -11.52
N LYS A 254 -42.83 3.45 -10.73
CA LYS A 254 -42.94 4.31 -9.56
C LYS A 254 -43.38 5.72 -9.99
N HIS A 255 -44.12 6.41 -9.12
CA HIS A 255 -44.50 7.81 -9.33
C HIS A 255 -43.34 8.82 -9.16
N ARG A 256 -42.13 8.35 -8.84
CA ARG A 256 -40.93 9.18 -8.66
C ARG A 256 -39.92 8.83 -9.74
N CYS A 257 -39.37 9.85 -10.41
CA CYS A 257 -38.32 9.64 -11.40
C CYS A 257 -37.06 9.07 -10.76
N VAL A 258 -36.21 8.44 -11.58
CA VAL A 258 -34.94 7.81 -11.16
C VAL A 258 -34.03 8.79 -10.42
N LEU A 259 -34.00 10.06 -10.83
CA LEU A 259 -33.20 11.10 -10.16
C LEU A 259 -33.67 11.34 -8.70
N CYS A 260 -34.98 11.51 -8.51
CA CYS A 260 -35.56 11.76 -7.18
C CYS A 260 -35.48 10.51 -6.29
N GLU A 261 -35.76 9.33 -6.85
CA GLU A 261 -35.67 8.08 -6.10
C GLU A 261 -34.23 7.79 -5.66
N ASN A 262 -33.23 8.04 -6.52
CA ASN A 262 -31.82 7.89 -6.16
C ASN A 262 -31.38 8.89 -5.09
N ALA A 263 -31.84 10.14 -5.16
CA ALA A 263 -31.59 11.14 -4.12
C ALA A 263 -32.18 10.70 -2.76
N ARG A 264 -33.42 10.21 -2.77
CA ARG A 264 -34.09 9.69 -1.58
C ARG A 264 -33.40 8.47 -0.98
N ARG A 265 -33.01 7.48 -1.81
CA ARG A 265 -32.26 6.30 -1.37
C ARG A 265 -31.00 6.71 -0.62
N ARG A 266 -30.22 7.66 -1.16
CA ARG A 266 -29.02 8.17 -0.49
C ARG A 266 -29.31 8.92 0.80
N HIS A 267 -30.38 9.71 0.84
CA HIS A 267 -30.80 10.37 2.07
C HIS A 267 -31.13 9.34 3.16
N ASN A 268 -31.89 8.30 2.81
CA ASN A 268 -32.25 7.22 3.73
C ASN A 268 -31.02 6.41 4.17
N ASP A 269 -30.08 6.12 3.27
CA ASP A 269 -28.81 5.46 3.62
C ASP A 269 -27.98 6.30 4.59
N ARG A 270 -27.95 7.63 4.40
CA ARG A 270 -27.29 8.55 5.34
C ARG A 270 -27.98 8.52 6.72
N LYS A 271 -29.32 8.55 6.75
CA LYS A 271 -30.10 8.47 8.00
C LYS A 271 -29.85 7.15 8.73
N ARG A 272 -29.86 6.02 8.01
CA ARG A 272 -29.57 4.67 8.54
C ARG A 272 -28.15 4.58 9.09
N ARG A 273 -27.15 5.14 8.40
CA ARG A 273 -25.76 5.18 8.89
C ARG A 273 -25.63 5.99 10.17
N LYS A 274 -26.30 7.16 10.25
CA LYS A 274 -26.34 7.96 11.49
C LYS A 274 -26.97 7.18 12.65
N ALA A 275 -28.10 6.51 12.42
CA ALA A 275 -28.79 5.72 13.45
C ALA A 275 -27.97 4.52 13.96
N ARG A 276 -27.13 3.91 13.11
CA ARG A 276 -26.23 2.80 13.50
C ARG A 276 -24.95 3.24 14.19
N THR A 277 -24.67 4.54 14.26
CA THR A 277 -23.48 5.02 14.98
C THR A 277 -23.89 5.19 16.44
N PRO A 278 -23.36 4.41 17.40
CA PRO A 278 -23.71 4.59 18.81
C PRO A 278 -23.40 6.03 19.22
N LYS A 279 -24.36 6.67 19.89
CA LYS A 279 -24.13 7.95 20.56
C LYS A 279 -23.16 7.66 21.72
N THR A 280 -21.89 7.95 21.49
CA THR A 280 -20.83 8.02 22.50
C THR A 280 -20.88 9.37 23.18
#